data_AF-A0A8S3BSY4-F1
#
_entry.id   AF-A0A8S3BSY4-F1
#
_cell.length_a   1.000
_cell.length_b   1.000
_cell.length_c   1.000
_cell.angle_alpha   90.00
_cell.angle_beta   90.00
_cell.angle_gamma   90.00
#
_symmetry.space_group_name_H-M   'P 1'
#
loop_
_entity.id
_entity.type
_entity.pdbx_description
1 polymer ?
#
loop_
_entity_poly.entity_id
_entity_poly.type
_entity_poly.pdbx_seq_one_letter_code
_entity_poly.pdbx_strand_id
1 'polypeptide(L)' 'DQHGGRNMGDVTTIFILETLELYRWTNDFTFLKDMYPHVVAGIQWQLSVSTQLGLPEHLECTYDIPNMSQYPTTTFNSFM' A
#
# COMPACT_ATOMS: atom_id res chain seq x y z
N ASP A 1 21.29 -1.53 8.66
CA ASP A 1 20.03 -1.84 9.33
C ASP A 1 19.12 -2.46 8.29
N GLN A 2 18.89 -3.77 8.34
CA GLN A 2 17.87 -4.40 7.50
C GLN A 2 16.61 -4.36 8.33
N HIS A 3 15.68 -3.46 7.99
CA HIS A 3 14.41 -3.31 8.70
C HIS A 3 13.66 -4.66 8.65
N GLY A 4 13.75 -5.44 9.73
CA GLY A 4 13.24 -6.82 9.82
C GLY A 4 11.72 -6.93 9.94
N GLY A 5 10.97 -5.96 9.41
CA GLY A 5 9.52 -5.97 9.39
C GLY A 5 8.96 -6.73 8.18
N ARG A 6 7.69 -7.13 8.26
CA ARG A 6 6.94 -7.65 7.10
C ARG A 6 6.78 -6.55 6.05
N ASN A 7 6.99 -6.88 4.78
CA ASN A 7 6.67 -5.98 3.66
C ASN A 7 5.19 -6.10 3.33
N MET A 8 4.39 -5.15 3.80
CA MET A 8 2.93 -5.22 3.78
C MET A 8 2.38 -4.61 2.48
N GLY A 9 1.61 -5.39 1.71
CA GLY A 9 0.99 -4.92 0.46
C GLY A 9 -0.27 -4.08 0.66
N ASP A 10 -0.97 -4.30 1.77
CA ASP A 10 -2.26 -3.65 2.08
C ASP A 10 -2.11 -2.28 2.75
N VAL A 11 -1.11 -2.09 3.61
CA VAL A 11 -0.90 -0.85 4.37
C VAL A 11 -0.71 0.36 3.46
N THR A 12 0.09 0.25 2.40
CA THR A 12 0.30 1.36 1.46
C THR A 12 -0.97 1.67 0.68
N THR A 13 -1.73 0.64 0.25
CA THR A 13 -3.01 0.85 -0.43
C THR A 13 -4.01 1.54 0.48
N ILE A 14 -4.15 1.09 1.73
CA ILE A 14 -5.03 1.72 2.73
C ILE A 14 -4.63 3.17 2.95
N PHE A 15 -3.34 3.46 3.14
CA PHE A 15 -2.86 4.84 3.31
C PHE A 15 -3.26 5.76 2.15
N ILE A 16 -3.13 5.30 0.91
CA ILE A 16 -3.51 6.07 -0.29
C ILE A 16 -5.03 6.32 -0.32
N LEU A 17 -5.82 5.26 -0.10
CA LEU A 17 -7.28 5.35 -0.14
C LEU A 17 -7.85 6.19 1.01
N GLU A 18 -7.36 6.00 2.22
CA GLU A 18 -7.81 6.76 3.39
C GLU A 18 -7.44 8.23 3.29
N THR A 19 -6.28 8.58 2.71
CA THR A 19 -5.94 9.98 2.43
C THR A 19 -6.98 10.63 1.51
N LEU A 20 -7.39 9.91 0.45
CA LEU A 20 -8.43 10.39 -0.46
C LEU A 20 -9.79 10.53 0.24
N GLU A 21 -10.21 9.53 1.01
CA GLU A 21 -11.50 9.54 1.70
C GLU A 21 -11.56 10.62 2.79
N LEU A 22 -10.47 10.82 3.56
CA LEU A 22 -10.36 11.90 4.53
C LEU A 22 -10.50 13.27 3.86
N TYR A 23 -9.85 13.49 2.73
CA TYR A 23 -10.03 14.72 1.96
C TYR A 23 -11.47 14.86 1.47
N ARG A 24 -12.09 13.80 0.93
CA ARG A 24 -13.49 13.84 0.46
C ARG A 24 -14.48 14.19 1.57
N TRP A 25 -14.26 13.69 2.79
CA TRP A 25 -15.13 13.96 3.93
C TRP A 25 -14.95 15.34 4.53
N THR A 26 -13.73 15.84 4.59
CA THR A 26 -13.39 17.09 5.29
C THR A 26 -13.29 18.30 4.37
N ASN A 27 -13.06 18.06 3.08
CA ASN A 27 -12.67 19.05 2.07
C ASN A 27 -11.41 19.86 2.50
N ASP A 28 -10.53 19.26 3.31
CA ASP A 28 -9.31 19.91 3.80
C ASP A 28 -8.18 19.81 2.77
N PHE A 29 -8.03 20.89 1.99
CA PHE A 29 -6.99 20.98 0.96
C PHE A 29 -5.57 21.13 1.54
N THR A 30 -5.42 21.66 2.76
CA THR A 30 -4.10 21.75 3.41
C THR A 30 -3.60 20.36 3.75
N PHE A 31 -4.46 19.53 4.38
CA PHE A 31 -4.16 18.12 4.62
C PHE A 31 -3.78 17.38 3.34
N LEU A 32 -4.58 17.54 2.26
CA LEU A 32 -4.28 16.89 0.98
C LEU A 32 -2.92 17.32 0.43
N LYS A 33 -2.60 18.61 0.49
CA LYS A 33 -1.31 19.15 0.02
C LYS A 33 -0.14 18.58 0.82
N ASP A 34 -0.29 18.47 2.13
CA ASP A 34 0.75 17.92 3.02
C ASP A 34 0.96 16.42 2.77
N MET A 35 -0.13 15.67 2.50
CA MET A 35 -0.05 14.23 2.21
C MET A 35 0.40 13.89 0.79
N TYR A 36 0.19 14.80 -0.18
CA TYR A 36 0.48 14.57 -1.60
C TYR A 36 1.86 13.92 -1.88
N PRO A 37 3.00 14.44 -1.39
CA PRO A 37 4.30 13.82 -1.66
C PRO A 37 4.40 12.38 -1.15
N HIS A 38 3.74 12.07 -0.03
CA HIS A 38 3.73 10.74 0.57
C HIS A 38 2.84 9.77 -0.21
N VAL A 39 1.68 10.24 -0.68
CA VAL A 39 0.80 9.46 -1.56
C VAL A 39 1.51 9.13 -2.88
N VAL A 40 2.18 10.10 -3.49
CA VAL A 40 2.96 9.87 -4.73
C VAL A 40 4.06 8.83 -4.50
N ALA A 41 4.79 8.92 -3.39
CA ALA A 41 5.80 7.92 -3.03
C ALA A 41 5.19 6.52 -2.81
N GLY A 42 4.04 6.43 -2.15
CA GLY A 42 3.30 5.19 -1.96
C GLY A 42 2.84 4.56 -3.28
N ILE A 43 2.34 5.37 -4.22
CA ILE A 43 1.96 4.93 -5.56
C ILE A 43 3.18 4.42 -6.34
N GLN A 44 4.31 5.13 -6.30
CA GLN A 44 5.54 4.70 -6.97
C GLN A 44 6.05 3.37 -6.42
N TRP A 45 5.97 3.18 -5.10
CA TRP A 45 6.28 1.90 -4.48
C TRP A 45 5.30 0.81 -4.91
N GLN A 46 3.99 1.08 -4.94
CA GLN A 46 3.01 0.09 -5.40
C GLN A 46 3.28 -0.36 -6.84
N LEU A 47 3.65 0.57 -7.71
CA LEU A 47 4.04 0.26 -9.09
C LEU A 47 5.32 -0.61 -9.15
N SER A 48 6.28 -0.37 -8.26
CA SER A 48 7.55 -1.12 -8.26
C SER A 48 7.41 -2.57 -7.76
N VAL A 49 6.38 -2.86 -6.96
CA VAL A 49 6.06 -4.22 -6.48
C VAL A 49 4.99 -4.93 -7.30
N SER A 50 4.49 -4.30 -8.38
CA SER A 50 3.40 -4.81 -9.23
C SER A 50 3.83 -5.11 -10.67
N THR A 51 5.07 -5.51 -10.88
CA THR A 51 5.72 -5.44 -12.22
C THR A 51 5.25 -6.46 -13.24
N GLN A 52 4.90 -7.70 -12.85
CA GLN A 52 4.59 -8.77 -13.80
C GLN A 52 3.09 -8.90 -14.05
N LEU A 53 2.30 -8.89 -12.97
CA LEU A 53 0.87 -9.15 -13.02
C LEU A 53 0.00 -7.89 -12.95
N GLY A 54 0.62 -6.72 -12.77
CA GLY A 54 -0.10 -5.47 -12.50
C GLY A 54 -0.76 -5.44 -11.11
N LEU A 55 -0.38 -6.38 -10.24
CA LEU A 55 -0.84 -6.49 -8.86
C LEU A 55 0.37 -6.64 -7.94
N PRO A 56 0.30 -6.20 -6.67
CA PRO A 56 1.41 -6.34 -5.73
C PRO A 56 1.78 -7.81 -5.50
N GLU A 57 3.06 -8.12 -5.64
CA GLU A 57 3.56 -9.51 -5.66
C GLU A 57 4.42 -9.85 -4.44
N HIS A 58 4.27 -11.07 -3.91
CA HIS A 58 5.13 -11.61 -2.84
C HIS A 58 5.18 -10.75 -1.56
N LEU A 59 4.06 -10.15 -1.19
CA LEU A 59 3.94 -9.30 0.00
C LEU A 59 3.21 -10.02 1.14
N GLU A 60 3.26 -9.41 2.32
CA GLU A 60 2.45 -9.80 3.48
C GLU A 60 1.21 -8.88 3.59
N CYS A 61 0.34 -9.14 4.55
CA CYS A 61 -0.81 -8.27 4.87
C CYS A 61 -1.07 -8.24 6.38
N THR A 62 -2.07 -7.45 6.79
CA THR A 62 -2.50 -7.23 8.18
C THR A 62 -2.90 -8.53 8.89
N TYR A 63 -3.33 -9.54 8.14
CA TYR A 63 -3.63 -10.85 8.71
C TYR A 63 -2.34 -11.55 9.14
N ASP A 64 -2.33 -12.10 10.35
CA ASP A 64 -1.21 -12.89 10.87
C ASP A 64 -1.18 -14.31 10.29
N ILE A 65 -1.25 -14.39 8.97
CA ILE A 65 -1.09 -15.63 8.20
C ILE A 65 0.40 -15.77 7.90
N PRO A 66 1.04 -16.88 8.31
CA PRO A 66 2.49 -17.03 8.14
C PRO A 66 2.87 -17.23 6.68
N ASN A 67 3.99 -16.61 6.28
CA ASN A 67 4.66 -16.79 4.98
C ASN A 67 3.73 -16.52 3.78
N MET A 68 2.93 -15.46 3.80
CA MET A 68 2.06 -15.16 2.66
C MET A 68 2.85 -14.75 1.42
N SER A 69 4.02 -14.13 1.63
CA SER A 69 4.98 -13.72 0.59
C SER A 69 5.49 -14.88 -0.29
N GLN A 70 5.29 -16.14 0.10
CA GLN A 70 5.61 -17.29 -0.75
C GLN A 70 4.72 -17.38 -2.01
N TYR A 71 3.51 -16.80 -1.96
CA TYR A 71 2.58 -16.80 -3.07
C TYR A 71 2.77 -15.54 -3.91
N PRO A 72 2.78 -15.63 -5.26
CA PRO A 72 2.89 -14.46 -6.12
C PRO A 72 1.81 -13.44 -5.84
N THR A 73 0.56 -13.89 -5.73
CA THR A 73 -0.57 -13.02 -5.36
C THR A 73 -1.50 -13.72 -4.38
N THR A 74 -2.17 -12.93 -3.55
CA THR A 74 -3.30 -13.42 -2.75
C THR A 74 -4.42 -12.38 -2.73
N THR A 75 -5.65 -12.82 -2.44
CA THR A 75 -6.80 -11.92 -2.34
C THR A 75 -6.63 -10.85 -1.25
N PHE A 76 -5.74 -11.05 -0.28
CA PHE A 76 -5.60 -10.17 0.88
C PHE A 76 -4.50 -9.10 0.75
N ASN A 77 -3.59 -9.22 -0.22
CA ASN A 77 -2.42 -8.33 -0.34
C ASN A 77 -2.21 -7.79 -1.76
N SER A 78 -2.88 -8.37 -2.77
CA SER A 78 -2.72 -8.01 -4.18
C SER A 78 -3.89 -7.15 -4.66
N PHE A 79 -4.00 -5.92 -4.14
CA PHE A 79 -5.07 -4.99 -4.53
C PHE A 79 -4.64 -3.51 -4.47
N MET A 80 -5.37 -2.69 -5.23
CA MET A 80 -5.33 -1.22 -5.21
C MET A 80 -6.75 -0.67 -5.33
#